data_AF-F0GJ88-F1
#
_entry.id   AF-F0GJ88-F1
#
_cell.length_a   1.000
_cell.length_b   1.000
_cell.length_c   1.000
_cell.angle_alpha   90.00
_cell.angle_beta   90.00
_cell.angle_gamma   90.00
#
_symmetry.space_group_name_H-M   'P 1'
#
loop_
_entity.id
_entity.type
_entity.pdbx_description
1 polymer ?
#
loop_
_entity_poly.entity_id
_entity_poly.type
_entity_poly.pdbx_seq_one_letter_code
_entity_poly.pdbx_strand_id
1 'polypeptide(L)' 'PPCSLAGSDALYDALFRRLGVIRVKDPVGLVETLKLLAIAGVPERRTLAALATSGGDAGLVADLGEARGIAFPPVGD' A
#
# COMPACT_ATOMS: atom_id res chain seq x y z
N PRO A 1 -36.82 -4.26 9.19
CA PRO A 1 -35.96 -4.73 8.08
C PRO A 1 -34.53 -4.14 8.18
N PRO A 2 -33.58 -4.84 8.79
CA PRO A 2 -32.16 -4.61 8.54
C PRO A 2 -31.69 -5.64 7.51
N CYS A 3 -31.70 -5.27 6.23
CA CYS A 3 -30.96 -6.02 5.21
C CYS A 3 -29.51 -5.54 5.23
N SER A 4 -28.68 -6.17 6.04
CA SER A 4 -27.28 -6.35 5.71
C SER A 4 -26.77 -7.51 6.53
N LEU A 5 -26.58 -8.63 5.84
CA LEU A 5 -25.78 -9.76 6.28
C LEU A 5 -24.34 -9.24 6.45
N ALA A 6 -24.05 -8.49 7.51
CA ALA A 6 -22.71 -8.02 7.81
C ALA A 6 -21.86 -9.23 8.19
N GLY A 7 -21.34 -9.93 7.16
CA GLY A 7 -20.38 -11.00 7.34
C GLY A 7 -19.19 -10.49 8.15
N SER A 8 -18.62 -11.37 8.97
CA SER A 8 -17.43 -11.05 9.77
C SER A 8 -16.35 -10.40 8.90
N ASP A 9 -15.73 -9.31 9.38
CA ASP A 9 -14.62 -8.67 8.66
C ASP A 9 -13.52 -9.67 8.31
N ALA A 10 -13.27 -10.67 9.17
CA ALA A 10 -12.33 -11.75 8.92
C ALA A 10 -12.72 -12.63 7.72
N LEU A 11 -14.02 -12.85 7.50
CA LEU A 11 -14.51 -13.59 6.32
C LEU A 11 -14.32 -12.77 5.05
N TYR A 12 -14.62 -11.47 5.08
CA TYR A 12 -14.36 -10.57 3.95
C TYR A 12 -12.86 -10.45 3.68
N ASP A 13 -12.02 -10.36 4.72
CA ASP A 13 -10.57 -10.31 4.56
C ASP A 13 -10.03 -11.56 3.88
N ALA A 14 -10.47 -12.75 4.33
CA ALA A 14 -10.08 -14.02 3.72
C ALA A 14 -10.54 -14.10 2.25
N LEU A 15 -11.77 -13.65 1.96
CA LEU A 15 -12.30 -13.59 0.59
C LEU A 15 -11.48 -12.63 -0.28
N PHE A 16 -11.22 -11.41 0.20
CA PHE A 16 -10.46 -10.39 -0.51
C PHE A 16 -9.03 -10.85 -0.79
N ARG A 17 -8.35 -11.46 0.18
CA ARG A 17 -7.04 -12.07 -0.02
C ARG A 17 -7.05 -13.14 -1.11
N ARG A 18 -8.08 -14.00 -1.14
CA ARG A 18 -8.22 -15.04 -2.17
C ARG A 18 -8.48 -14.44 -3.56
N LEU A 19 -9.20 -13.33 -3.64
CA LEU A 19 -9.51 -12.63 -4.90
C LEU A 19 -8.44 -11.64 -5.34
N GLY A 20 -7.38 -11.42 -4.55
CA GLY A 20 -6.34 -10.43 -4.84
C GLY A 20 -6.81 -8.98 -4.67
N VAL A 21 -7.85 -8.74 -3.87
CA VAL A 21 -8.36 -7.38 -3.60
C VAL A 21 -7.44 -6.67 -2.61
N ILE A 22 -6.96 -5.50 -2.99
CA ILE A 22 -6.15 -4.62 -2.13
C ILE A 22 -7.10 -3.83 -1.22
N ARG A 23 -6.96 -4.00 0.10
CA ARG A 23 -7.72 -3.25 1.10
C ARG A 23 -6.97 -1.99 1.51
N VAL A 24 -7.72 -0.91 1.69
CA VAL A 24 -7.23 0.39 2.20
C VAL A 24 -8.14 0.84 3.36
N LYS A 25 -7.62 1.70 4.23
CA LYS A 25 -8.30 2.07 5.49
C LYS A 25 -9.25 3.27 5.35
N ASP A 26 -9.05 4.10 4.32
CA ASP A 26 -9.74 5.37 4.17
C ASP A 26 -9.83 5.80 2.68
N PRO A 27 -10.72 6.75 2.36
CA PRO A 27 -10.89 7.22 0.99
C PRO A 27 -9.64 7.87 0.37
N VAL A 28 -8.78 8.50 1.17
CA VAL A 28 -7.53 9.10 0.66
C VAL A 28 -6.59 7.99 0.20
N GLY A 29 -6.37 6.98 1.04
CA GLY A 29 -5.60 5.79 0.70
C GLY A 29 -6.15 5.06 -0.53
N LEU A 30 -7.49 5.04 -0.72
CA LEU A 30 -8.10 4.49 -1.94
C LEU A 30 -7.66 5.26 -3.19
N VAL A 31 -7.83 6.59 -3.19
CA VAL A 31 -7.47 7.42 -4.34
C VAL A 31 -5.97 7.37 -4.62
N GLU A 32 -5.11 7.44 -3.59
CA GLU A 32 -3.65 7.31 -3.75
C GLU A 32 -3.25 5.95 -4.32
N THR A 33 -3.83 4.86 -3.80
CA THR A 33 -3.57 3.50 -4.30
C THR A 33 -3.98 3.37 -5.77
N LEU A 34 -5.16 3.88 -6.13
CA LEU A 34 -5.64 3.85 -7.52
C LEU A 34 -4.74 4.66 -8.45
N LYS A 35 -4.26 5.84 -8.05
CA LYS A 35 -3.31 6.63 -8.85
C LYS A 35 -2.04 5.85 -9.14
N LEU A 36 -1.45 5.23 -8.12
CA LEU A 36 -0.23 4.42 -8.28
C LEU A 36 -0.47 3.23 -9.21
N LEU A 37 -1.57 2.49 -9.02
CA LEU A 37 -1.89 1.34 -9.86
C LEU A 37 -2.19 1.72 -11.31
N ALA A 38 -2.87 2.84 -11.54
CA ALA A 38 -3.22 3.29 -12.88
C ALA A 38 -2.01 3.82 -13.67
N ILE A 39 -1.05 4.45 -12.99
CA ILE A 39 0.11 5.10 -13.63
C ILE A 39 1.31 4.15 -13.69
N ALA A 40 1.64 3.50 -12.58
CA ALA A 40 2.85 2.69 -12.42
C ALA A 40 2.58 1.18 -12.46
N GLY A 41 1.32 0.74 -12.37
CA GLY A 41 0.96 -0.67 -12.28
C GLY A 41 1.21 -1.27 -10.88
N VAL A 42 1.02 -2.59 -10.77
CA VAL A 42 1.32 -3.33 -9.54
C VAL A 42 2.84 -3.56 -9.46
N PRO A 43 3.52 -3.17 -8.38
CA PRO A 43 4.96 -3.39 -8.25
C PRO A 43 5.28 -4.88 -8.14
N GLU A 44 6.25 -5.35 -8.93
CA GLU A 44 6.70 -6.75 -8.93
C GLU A 44 7.51 -7.13 -7.69
N ARG A 45 8.12 -6.13 -7.04
CA ARG A 45 8.96 -6.29 -5.85
C ARG A 45 8.59 -5.25 -4.79
N ARG A 46 8.91 -5.56 -3.54
CA ARG A 46 8.74 -4.64 -2.40
C ARG A 46 9.95 -3.71 -2.27
N THR A 47 10.30 -3.03 -3.35
CA THR A 47 11.45 -2.13 -3.41
C THR A 47 11.05 -0.80 -4.00
N LEU A 48 11.51 0.31 -3.41
CA LEU A 48 11.26 1.66 -3.90
C LEU A 48 12.55 2.47 -3.93
N ALA A 49 12.60 3.45 -4.82
CA ALA A 49 13.54 4.57 -4.74
C ALA A 49 12.78 5.81 -4.25
N ALA A 50 13.36 6.54 -3.31
CA ALA A 50 12.76 7.75 -2.75
C ALA A 50 13.64 8.96 -3.07
N LEU A 51 13.02 10.02 -3.60
CA LEU A 51 13.65 11.32 -3.77
C LEU A 51 13.09 12.24 -2.69
N ALA A 52 13.96 12.70 -1.81
CA ALA A 52 13.62 13.58 -0.70
C ALA A 52 14.36 14.91 -0.83
N THR A 53 13.69 16.00 -0.47
CA THR A 53 14.26 17.36 -0.50
C THR A 53 15.01 17.71 0.79
N SER A 54 14.83 16.91 1.85
CA SER A 54 15.51 17.07 3.13
C SER A 54 15.88 15.71 3.75
N GLY A 55 16.82 15.73 4.69
CA GLY A 55 17.18 14.53 5.46
C GLY A 55 16.05 14.04 6.38
N GLY A 56 15.19 14.94 6.85
CA GLY A 56 14.04 14.58 7.69
C GLY A 56 12.98 13.80 6.89
N ASP A 57 12.69 14.25 5.67
CA ASP A 57 11.77 13.53 4.76
C ASP A 57 12.35 12.17 4.36
N ALA A 58 13.67 12.11 4.11
CA ALA A 58 14.35 10.86 3.81
C ALA A 58 14.24 9.86 4.98
N GLY A 59 14.45 10.32 6.22
CA GLY A 59 14.28 9.51 7.43
C GLY A 59 12.85 9.01 7.58
N LEU A 60 11.85 9.89 7.42
CA LEU A 60 10.44 9.52 7.52
C LEU A 60 10.04 8.44 6.50
N VAL A 61 10.50 8.58 5.25
CA VAL A 61 10.23 7.60 4.20
C VAL A 61 10.90 6.26 4.51
N ALA A 62 12.14 6.29 5.02
CA ALA A 62 12.85 5.09 5.45
C ALA A 62 12.09 4.35 6.56
N ASP A 63 11.69 5.06 7.61
CA ASP A 63 10.95 4.48 8.75
C ASP A 63 9.61 3.87 8.31
N LEU A 64 8.86 4.59 7.46
CA LEU A 64 7.57 4.12 6.95
C LEU A 64 7.70 2.90 6.04
N GLY A 65 8.79 2.82 5.28
CA GLY A 65 9.09 1.69 4.41
C GLY A 65 9.54 0.46 5.20
N GLU A 66 10.40 0.63 6.21
CA GLU A 66 10.83 -0.45 7.10
C GLU A 66 9.63 -1.09 7.80
N ALA A 67 8.73 -0.27 8.37
CA ALA A 67 7.50 -0.74 9.02
C ALA A 67 6.56 -1.53 8.10
N ARG A 68 6.74 -1.43 6.77
CA ARG A 68 5.96 -2.13 5.73
C ARG A 68 6.75 -3.21 5.00
N GLY A 69 8.01 -3.45 5.38
CA GLY A 69 8.89 -4.39 4.70
C GLY A 69 9.20 -4.00 3.25
N ILE A 70 9.30 -2.69 2.98
CA ILE A 70 9.77 -2.13 1.72
C ILE A 70 11.26 -1.83 1.85
N ALA A 71 12.06 -2.31 0.90
CA ALA A 71 13.49 -2.04 0.84
C ALA A 71 13.82 -0.87 -0.10
N PHE A 72 14.87 -0.13 0.20
CA PHE A 72 15.39 0.96 -0.62
C PHE A 72 16.81 0.60 -1.08
N PRO A 73 16.96 -0.26 -2.11
CA PRO A 73 18.28 -0.62 -2.63
C PRO A 73 18.97 0.63 -3.20
N PRO A 74 20.32 0.66 -3.23
CA PRO A 74 21.04 1.70 -3.94
C PRO A 74 20.57 1.72 -5.40
N VAL A 75 20.28 2.92 -5.91
CA VAL A 75 20.00 3.11 -7.32
C VAL A 75 21.30 2.80 -8.06
N GLY A 76 21.28 1.83 -8.97
CA GLY A 76 22.46 1.48 -9.78
C GLY A 76 22.89 2.65 -10.68
N ASP A 77 24.11 2.55 -11.21
CA ASP A 77 24.61 3.47 -12.24
C ASP A 77 23.74 3.43 -13.52
#